data_AF-A0A0F8Z4H4-F1
#
_entry.id   AF-A0A0F8Z4H4-F1
#
_cell.length_a   1.000
_cell.length_b   1.000
_cell.length_c   1.000
_cell.angle_alpha   90.00
_cell.angle_beta   90.00
_cell.angle_gamma   90.00
#
_symmetry.space_group_name_H-M   'P 1'
#
loop_
_entity.id
_entity.type
_entity.pdbx_description
1 polymer ?
#
loop_
_entity_poly.entity_id
_entity_poly.type
_entity_poly.pdbx_seq_one_letter_code
_entity_poly.pdbx_strand_id
1 'polypeptide(L)'
;IMGFQLTQTGEGAGNYDRQIWVGTDGKLYLAAYDDNLLQPDFTVSPGIYTDDTWHYVVGIRNDTDDTLRLYVDGSEVASVANGKAESYTGYFRIGSYTNTGWANGISGYFPGTVDEIRLSDTVRSADWVSTEYNNQSDASGSIIVGAETGNPYPFIESWTLAEDFSYVDVTFSQGVYSTSLGSGALDTSDFSLIFSQNGGNATNATILSVTKLDSNPLAGGETVIRVNLIVTGSPSGVETIEIKPADGSSVYDGIGAAASADTTTGLIGLTSPSWYNGAWVYRIKITIDNTKVTGDLLDYPYVIHIASNAGLRDNARADGYDLLFTGDDEVTKLDHEVEKYVTGTGELV
;
A
#
# COMPACT_ATOMS: atom_id res chain seq x y z
N ILE A 1 -11.87 28.69 -23.25
CA ILE A 1 -11.40 27.72 -22.24
C ILE A 1 -11.25 28.42 -20.90
N MET A 2 -10.42 29.45 -20.81
CA MET A 2 -10.25 30.26 -19.61
C MET A 2 -10.03 31.73 -19.98
N GLY A 3 -10.27 32.63 -19.04
CA GLY A 3 -10.00 34.05 -19.29
C GLY A 3 -10.15 34.94 -18.06
N PHE A 4 -9.44 36.06 -18.04
CA PHE A 4 -9.51 37.05 -16.98
C PHE A 4 -10.59 38.10 -17.28
N GLN A 5 -11.50 38.38 -16.33
CA GLN A 5 -12.68 39.23 -16.57
C GLN A 5 -13.01 40.10 -15.36
N LEU A 6 -13.61 41.26 -15.59
CA LEU A 6 -14.02 42.17 -14.50
C LEU A 6 -15.11 41.58 -13.60
N THR A 7 -16.02 40.80 -14.18
CA THR A 7 -17.17 40.20 -13.47
C THR A 7 -16.93 38.73 -13.18
N GLN A 8 -17.30 38.28 -11.98
CA GLN A 8 -17.08 36.90 -11.52
C GLN A 8 -18.02 35.87 -12.17
N THR A 9 -19.24 36.25 -12.57
CA THR A 9 -20.28 35.36 -13.12
C THR A 9 -21.05 36.02 -14.28
N GLY A 10 -21.79 35.23 -15.06
CA GLY A 10 -22.64 35.69 -16.18
C GLY A 10 -21.93 35.76 -17.54
N GLU A 11 -22.66 36.12 -18.61
CA GLU A 11 -22.17 36.07 -20.01
C GLU A 11 -21.61 37.41 -20.53
N GLY A 12 -21.59 38.47 -19.71
CA GLY A 12 -21.20 39.80 -20.14
C GLY A 12 -20.26 40.47 -19.14
N ALA A 13 -18.98 40.55 -19.49
CA ALA A 13 -18.01 41.38 -18.79
C ALA A 13 -17.72 42.65 -19.61
N GLY A 14 -17.71 43.81 -18.95
CA GLY A 14 -17.32 45.08 -19.59
C GLY A 14 -15.84 45.14 -19.96
N ASN A 15 -14.99 44.39 -19.24
CA ASN A 15 -13.57 44.20 -19.55
C ASN A 15 -13.22 42.71 -19.46
N TYR A 16 -12.45 42.25 -20.43
CA TYR A 16 -11.98 40.87 -20.55
C TYR A 16 -10.61 40.86 -21.23
N ASP A 17 -9.70 40.08 -20.68
CA ASP A 17 -8.28 40.08 -21.01
C ASP A 17 -7.69 38.69 -20.73
N ARG A 18 -6.47 38.41 -21.22
CA ARG A 18 -5.74 37.14 -20.99
C ARG A 18 -6.64 35.93 -21.21
N GLN A 19 -7.15 35.80 -22.42
CA GLN A 19 -8.10 34.76 -22.81
C GLN A 19 -7.37 33.63 -23.53
N ILE A 20 -7.76 32.39 -23.22
CA ILE A 20 -7.44 31.20 -24.02
C ILE A 20 -8.76 30.59 -24.48
N TRP A 21 -8.94 30.45 -25.80
CA TRP A 21 -10.17 29.89 -26.36
C TRP A 21 -9.92 29.02 -27.59
N VAL A 22 -10.95 28.25 -27.95
CA VAL A 22 -11.03 27.55 -29.22
C VAL A 22 -11.91 28.38 -30.14
N GLY A 23 -11.38 28.84 -31.26
CA GLY A 23 -12.11 29.64 -32.23
C GLY A 23 -13.15 28.82 -33.01
N THR A 24 -14.04 29.51 -33.73
CA THR A 24 -15.01 28.87 -34.65
C THR A 24 -14.37 28.09 -35.79
N ASP A 25 -13.08 28.33 -36.04
CA ASP A 25 -12.23 27.59 -36.99
C ASP A 25 -11.53 26.38 -36.35
N GLY A 26 -11.83 26.09 -35.08
CA GLY A 26 -11.29 24.96 -34.32
C GLY A 26 -9.85 25.14 -33.82
N LYS A 27 -9.27 26.34 -33.98
CA LYS A 27 -7.89 26.64 -33.55
C LYS A 27 -7.84 27.15 -32.12
N LEU A 28 -6.72 26.95 -31.44
CA LEU A 28 -6.47 27.53 -30.13
C LEU A 28 -5.91 28.94 -30.27
N TYR A 29 -6.41 29.84 -29.44
CA TYR A 29 -5.98 31.22 -29.38
C TYR A 29 -5.55 31.57 -27.97
N LEU A 30 -4.50 32.39 -27.88
CA LEU A 30 -4.11 33.12 -26.68
C LEU A 30 -4.12 34.60 -27.03
N ALA A 31 -4.81 35.41 -26.23
CA ALA A 31 -4.85 36.85 -26.43
C ALA A 31 -4.83 37.62 -25.12
N ALA A 32 -4.31 38.84 -25.20
CA ALA A 32 -4.44 39.85 -24.18
C ALA A 32 -4.86 41.16 -24.85
N TYR A 33 -5.58 42.02 -24.13
CA TYR A 33 -6.15 43.24 -24.71
C TYR A 33 -5.18 44.42 -24.53
N ASP A 34 -4.87 45.10 -25.64
CA ASP A 34 -4.04 46.30 -25.66
C ASP A 34 -4.94 47.55 -25.55
N ASP A 35 -4.89 48.19 -24.39
CA ASP A 35 -5.63 49.42 -24.10
C ASP A 35 -5.17 50.61 -24.93
N ASN A 36 -3.92 50.60 -25.42
CA ASN A 36 -3.38 51.68 -26.24
C ASN A 36 -3.91 51.62 -27.68
N LEU A 37 -4.07 50.41 -28.21
CA LEU A 37 -4.55 50.18 -29.58
C LEU A 37 -6.05 49.88 -29.64
N LEU A 38 -6.71 49.70 -28.48
CA LEU A 38 -8.13 49.35 -28.36
C LEU A 38 -8.50 48.08 -29.15
N GLN A 39 -7.59 47.10 -29.13
CA GLN A 39 -7.76 45.82 -29.81
C GLN A 39 -6.97 44.71 -29.09
N PRO A 40 -7.34 43.43 -29.25
CA PRO A 40 -6.56 42.34 -28.71
C PRO A 40 -5.28 42.08 -29.52
N ASP A 41 -4.17 41.88 -28.82
CA ASP A 41 -3.02 41.17 -29.35
C ASP A 41 -3.24 39.67 -29.14
N PHE A 42 -3.02 38.88 -30.19
CA PHE A 42 -3.25 37.45 -30.10
C PHE A 42 -2.26 36.64 -30.91
N THR A 43 -2.08 35.40 -30.50
CA THR A 43 -1.43 34.36 -31.27
C THR A 43 -2.35 33.16 -31.40
N VAL A 44 -2.23 32.44 -32.50
CA VAL A 44 -3.15 31.36 -32.88
C VAL A 44 -2.37 30.13 -33.30
N SER A 45 -2.83 28.96 -32.86
CA SER A 45 -2.23 27.70 -33.25
C SER A 45 -2.33 27.47 -34.76
N PRO A 46 -1.32 26.84 -35.40
CA PRO A 46 -1.38 26.51 -36.82
C PRO A 46 -2.41 25.40 -37.10
N GLY A 47 -2.54 24.45 -36.17
CA GLY A 47 -3.45 23.30 -36.22
C GLY A 47 -4.82 23.55 -35.59
N ILE A 48 -5.72 22.60 -35.83
CA ILE A 48 -7.08 22.51 -35.28
C ILE A 48 -7.06 21.50 -34.13
N TYR A 49 -7.73 21.81 -33.02
CA TYR A 49 -7.72 21.03 -31.76
C TYR A 49 -9.14 20.70 -31.26
N THR A 50 -10.11 20.71 -32.17
CA THR A 50 -11.48 20.20 -31.95
C THR A 50 -11.58 18.76 -32.44
N ASP A 51 -10.68 17.91 -31.98
CA ASP A 51 -10.51 16.53 -32.46
C ASP A 51 -10.95 15.46 -31.46
N ASP A 52 -11.58 15.87 -30.35
CA ASP A 52 -12.06 15.00 -29.27
C ASP A 52 -10.92 14.28 -28.51
N THR A 53 -9.72 14.86 -28.50
CA THR A 53 -8.57 14.36 -27.71
C THR A 53 -8.15 15.33 -26.61
N TRP A 54 -7.47 14.80 -25.58
CA TRP A 54 -6.89 15.63 -24.52
C TRP A 54 -5.65 16.36 -25.02
N HIS A 55 -5.62 17.67 -24.83
CA HIS A 55 -4.46 18.50 -25.12
C HIS A 55 -3.99 19.26 -23.88
N TYR A 56 -2.68 19.32 -23.71
CA TYR A 56 -2.05 20.15 -22.70
C TYR A 56 -1.75 21.53 -23.29
N VAL A 57 -2.50 22.55 -22.85
CA VAL A 57 -2.40 23.91 -23.39
C VAL A 57 -1.83 24.87 -22.36
N VAL A 58 -0.77 25.60 -22.72
CA VAL A 58 -0.18 26.64 -21.87
C VAL A 58 -0.14 27.96 -22.63
N GLY A 59 -0.74 28.99 -22.04
CA GLY A 59 -0.59 30.37 -22.49
C GLY A 59 0.34 31.13 -21.56
N ILE A 60 1.37 31.76 -22.12
CA ILE A 60 2.36 32.54 -21.37
C ILE A 60 2.28 33.99 -21.82
N ARG A 61 2.11 34.89 -20.85
CA ARG A 61 2.34 36.33 -20.99
C ARG A 61 3.65 36.68 -20.28
N ASN A 62 4.60 37.30 -20.98
CA ASN A 62 5.86 37.75 -20.40
C ASN A 62 5.99 39.28 -20.48
N ASP A 63 5.93 39.94 -19.33
CA ASP A 63 6.01 41.40 -19.22
C ASP A 63 7.42 41.96 -19.45
N THR A 64 8.45 41.12 -19.42
CA THR A 64 9.84 41.57 -19.65
C THR A 64 10.12 41.84 -21.13
N ASP A 65 9.59 41.00 -22.02
CA ASP A 65 9.84 41.07 -23.46
C ASP A 65 8.57 41.38 -24.29
N ASP A 66 7.47 41.67 -23.60
CA ASP A 66 6.16 41.90 -24.20
C ASP A 66 5.69 40.78 -25.14
N THR A 67 5.93 39.52 -24.81
CA THR A 67 5.46 38.39 -25.63
C THR A 67 4.20 37.70 -25.09
N LEU A 68 3.39 37.18 -26.01
CA LEU A 68 2.44 36.10 -25.77
C LEU A 68 2.95 34.84 -26.48
N ARG A 69 2.97 33.71 -25.78
CA ARG A 69 3.39 32.42 -26.33
C ARG A 69 2.37 31.35 -26.01
N LEU A 70 1.96 30.61 -27.03
CA LEU A 70 1.02 29.51 -26.93
C LEU A 70 1.77 28.20 -27.14
N TYR A 71 1.66 27.31 -26.17
CA TYR A 71 2.17 25.96 -26.22
C TYR A 71 1.02 24.97 -26.26
N VAL A 72 1.17 23.92 -27.05
CA VAL A 72 0.27 22.77 -27.08
C VAL A 72 1.12 21.50 -27.07
N ASP A 73 0.73 20.55 -26.23
CA ASP A 73 1.37 19.24 -26.08
C ASP A 73 2.89 19.35 -25.90
N GLY A 74 3.28 20.27 -25.01
CA GLY A 74 4.67 20.49 -24.60
C GLY A 74 5.52 21.36 -25.55
N SER A 75 4.99 21.75 -26.71
CA SER A 75 5.74 22.50 -27.74
C SER A 75 5.18 23.90 -27.96
N GLU A 76 6.04 24.89 -28.20
CA GLU A 76 5.57 26.23 -28.62
C GLU A 76 5.00 26.13 -30.04
N VAL A 77 3.72 26.45 -30.20
CA VAL A 77 3.03 26.36 -31.50
C VAL A 77 2.83 27.72 -32.14
N ALA A 78 2.82 28.79 -31.34
CA ALA A 78 2.63 30.14 -31.85
C ALA A 78 3.12 31.19 -30.83
N SER A 79 3.57 32.33 -31.33
CA SER A 79 3.92 33.49 -30.51
C SER A 79 3.61 34.80 -31.22
N VAL A 80 3.48 35.87 -30.43
CA VAL A 80 3.36 37.25 -30.94
C VAL A 80 4.13 38.18 -30.02
N ALA A 81 4.81 39.16 -30.63
CA ALA A 81 5.51 40.22 -29.92
C ALA A 81 4.57 41.39 -29.60
N ASN A 82 4.98 42.24 -28.66
CA ASN A 82 4.22 43.39 -28.17
C ASN A 82 2.86 43.06 -27.55
N GLY A 83 2.59 41.82 -27.13
CA GLY A 83 1.29 41.45 -26.60
C GLY A 83 1.01 42.16 -25.28
N LYS A 84 0.15 43.19 -25.27
CA LYS A 84 -0.17 43.96 -24.06
C LYS A 84 -1.35 43.37 -23.30
N ALA A 85 -1.37 43.61 -21.99
CA ALA A 85 -2.45 43.20 -21.11
C ALA A 85 -2.95 44.42 -20.32
N GLU A 86 -4.27 44.51 -20.13
CA GLU A 86 -4.87 45.59 -19.37
C GLU A 86 -4.56 45.45 -17.87
N SER A 87 -4.32 46.60 -17.22
CA SER A 87 -4.13 46.66 -15.78
C SER A 87 -5.47 46.89 -15.07
N TYR A 88 -6.09 45.82 -14.59
CA TYR A 88 -7.27 45.88 -13.73
C TYR A 88 -7.37 44.68 -12.79
N THR A 89 -8.18 44.83 -11.73
CA THR A 89 -8.54 43.73 -10.82
C THR A 89 -9.78 43.01 -11.32
N GLY A 90 -9.71 41.68 -11.37
CA GLY A 90 -10.75 40.83 -11.93
C GLY A 90 -10.59 39.38 -11.49
N TYR A 91 -11.26 38.49 -12.22
CA TYR A 91 -11.39 37.08 -11.89
C TYR A 91 -10.95 36.23 -13.09
N PHE A 92 -10.09 35.24 -12.85
CA PHE A 92 -9.93 34.16 -13.82
C PHE A 92 -11.17 33.28 -13.81
N ARG A 93 -11.76 33.10 -14.98
CA ARG A 93 -12.92 32.26 -15.21
C ARG A 93 -12.50 31.07 -16.03
N ILE A 94 -12.96 29.90 -15.60
CA ILE A 94 -12.68 28.61 -16.21
C ILE A 94 -13.98 28.10 -16.82
N GLY A 95 -13.91 27.54 -18.02
CA GLY A 95 -15.07 26.97 -18.71
C GLY A 95 -16.03 28.02 -19.29
N SER A 96 -15.74 29.32 -19.14
CA SER A 96 -16.50 30.42 -19.75
C SER A 96 -15.56 31.52 -20.23
N TYR A 97 -15.87 32.13 -21.36
CA TYR A 97 -15.05 33.20 -21.92
C TYR A 97 -15.92 34.22 -22.68
N THR A 98 -15.46 35.47 -22.70
CA THR A 98 -16.14 36.59 -23.37
C THR A 98 -15.22 37.02 -24.49
N ASN A 99 -15.50 36.62 -25.74
CA ASN A 99 -14.62 36.92 -26.88
C ASN A 99 -15.41 37.41 -28.11
N THR A 100 -16.70 37.73 -27.96
CA THR A 100 -17.50 38.28 -29.06
C THR A 100 -16.87 39.59 -29.55
N GLY A 101 -16.50 39.64 -30.82
CA GLY A 101 -15.80 40.78 -31.42
C GLY A 101 -14.28 40.58 -31.57
N TRP A 102 -13.70 39.52 -30.99
CA TRP A 102 -12.34 39.08 -31.27
C TRP A 102 -12.33 38.04 -32.40
N ALA A 103 -11.17 37.83 -33.03
CA ALA A 103 -11.04 36.94 -34.19
C ALA A 103 -11.55 35.53 -33.88
N ASN A 104 -12.51 35.03 -34.67
CA ASN A 104 -13.16 33.72 -34.49
C ASN A 104 -13.70 33.47 -33.07
N GLY A 105 -13.99 34.53 -32.30
CA GLY A 105 -14.46 34.45 -30.91
C GLY A 105 -15.98 34.50 -30.79
N ILE A 106 -16.54 33.59 -29.99
CA ILE A 106 -17.94 33.60 -29.58
C ILE A 106 -17.97 33.57 -28.05
N SER A 107 -18.65 34.53 -27.41
CA SER A 107 -18.87 34.46 -25.96
C SER A 107 -19.71 33.26 -25.58
N GLY A 108 -19.37 32.59 -24.49
CA GLY A 108 -20.14 31.46 -24.00
C GLY A 108 -19.35 30.51 -23.10
N TYR A 109 -19.89 29.32 -22.95
CA TYR A 109 -19.26 28.22 -22.24
C TYR A 109 -18.35 27.41 -23.16
N PHE A 110 -17.26 26.90 -22.61
CA PHE A 110 -16.38 25.98 -23.32
C PHE A 110 -17.09 24.63 -23.49
N PRO A 111 -17.34 24.17 -24.73
CA PRO A 111 -18.09 22.94 -24.99
C PRO A 111 -17.16 21.72 -24.93
N GLY A 112 -16.48 21.53 -23.79
CA GLY A 112 -15.52 20.44 -23.56
C GLY A 112 -15.20 20.27 -22.08
N THR A 113 -14.38 19.28 -21.78
CA THR A 113 -13.87 19.02 -20.41
C THR A 113 -12.57 19.76 -20.18
N VAL A 114 -12.31 20.15 -18.94
CA VAL A 114 -11.05 20.76 -18.51
C VAL A 114 -10.63 20.08 -17.21
N ASP A 115 -9.36 19.75 -17.09
CA ASP A 115 -8.75 19.18 -15.89
C ASP A 115 -7.38 19.83 -15.63
N GLU A 116 -6.83 19.64 -14.43
CA GLU A 116 -5.47 20.07 -14.02
C GLU A 116 -5.14 21.56 -14.28
N ILE A 117 -6.09 22.44 -13.96
CA ILE A 117 -5.95 23.88 -14.24
C ILE A 117 -4.99 24.53 -13.27
N ARG A 118 -4.02 25.27 -13.81
CA ARG A 118 -3.01 25.99 -13.04
C ARG A 118 -2.89 27.44 -13.51
N LEU A 119 -2.67 28.34 -12.56
CA LEU A 119 -2.34 29.75 -12.78
C LEU A 119 -1.01 30.03 -12.08
N SER A 120 -0.11 30.75 -12.74
CA SER A 120 1.21 31.07 -12.21
C SER A 120 1.56 32.53 -12.55
N ASP A 121 2.18 33.22 -11.61
CA ASP A 121 2.77 34.56 -11.77
C ASP A 121 4.23 34.51 -12.29
N THR A 122 4.71 33.31 -12.64
CA THR A 122 6.06 33.06 -13.12
C THR A 122 6.04 32.67 -14.58
N VAL A 123 6.89 33.31 -15.38
CA VAL A 123 7.09 32.96 -16.79
C VAL A 123 7.80 31.59 -16.86
N ARG A 124 7.07 30.54 -17.27
CA ARG A 124 7.62 29.18 -17.43
C ARG A 124 8.52 29.11 -18.66
N SER A 125 9.63 28.38 -18.57
CA SER A 125 10.49 28.10 -19.72
C SER A 125 9.87 27.04 -20.63
N ALA A 126 10.29 27.01 -21.89
CA ALA A 126 9.88 25.96 -22.83
C ALA A 126 10.23 24.55 -22.29
N ASP A 127 11.40 24.39 -21.69
CA ASP A 127 11.83 23.12 -21.07
C ASP A 127 10.89 22.69 -19.94
N TRP A 128 10.43 23.64 -19.11
CA TRP A 128 9.48 23.34 -18.05
C TRP A 128 8.13 22.88 -18.61
N VAL A 129 7.62 23.56 -19.65
CA VAL A 129 6.34 23.21 -20.30
C VAL A 129 6.42 21.82 -20.96
N SER A 130 7.52 21.53 -21.66
CA SER A 130 7.77 20.21 -22.26
C SER A 130 7.88 19.11 -21.21
N THR A 131 8.60 19.37 -20.11
CA THR A 131 8.73 18.42 -19.01
C THR A 131 7.39 18.12 -18.35
N GLU A 132 6.55 19.13 -18.11
CA GLU A 132 5.22 18.95 -17.51
C GLU A 132 4.31 18.14 -18.42
N TYR A 133 4.34 18.38 -19.74
CA TYR A 133 3.60 17.56 -20.71
C TYR A 133 4.02 16.08 -20.65
N ASN A 134 5.33 15.80 -20.66
CA ASN A 134 5.84 14.43 -20.61
C ASN A 134 5.46 13.75 -19.29
N ASN A 135 5.49 14.49 -18.18
CA ASN A 135 5.09 13.99 -16.87
C ASN A 135 3.60 13.61 -16.79
N GLN A 136 2.72 14.36 -17.47
CA GLN A 136 1.29 14.07 -17.48
C GLN A 136 0.87 13.05 -18.56
N SER A 137 1.55 13.03 -19.71
CA SER A 137 1.21 12.15 -20.84
C SER A 137 1.74 10.73 -20.69
N ASP A 138 2.88 10.53 -20.01
CA ASP A 138 3.43 9.22 -19.66
C ASP A 138 4.19 9.27 -18.32
N ALA A 139 3.44 9.43 -17.23
CA ALA A 139 3.99 9.47 -15.87
C ALA A 139 4.80 8.21 -15.52
N SER A 140 4.45 7.06 -16.10
CA SER A 140 5.17 5.80 -15.89
C SER A 140 6.51 5.74 -16.62
N GLY A 141 6.59 6.26 -17.84
CA GLY A 141 7.82 6.31 -18.63
C GLY A 141 8.79 7.41 -18.19
N SER A 142 8.33 8.39 -17.42
CA SER A 142 9.16 9.48 -16.88
C SER A 142 10.02 9.08 -15.67
N ILE A 143 9.79 7.88 -15.11
CA ILE A 143 10.55 7.33 -13.98
C ILE A 143 11.18 5.99 -14.32
N ILE A 144 12.38 5.75 -13.78
CA ILE A 144 13.01 4.44 -13.79
C ILE A 144 12.88 3.87 -12.38
N VAL A 145 12.06 2.83 -12.24
CA VAL A 145 11.93 2.11 -10.97
C VAL A 145 13.00 1.03 -10.91
N GLY A 146 13.84 1.08 -9.89
CA GLY A 146 14.85 0.05 -9.63
C GLY A 146 14.21 -1.28 -9.22
N ALA A 147 14.97 -2.37 -9.32
CA ALA A 147 14.55 -3.65 -8.78
C ALA A 147 14.44 -3.59 -7.25
N GLU A 148 13.49 -4.33 -6.69
CA GLU A 148 13.44 -4.59 -5.25
C GLU A 148 14.70 -5.33 -4.80
N THR A 149 15.28 -4.94 -3.66
CA THR A 149 16.41 -5.63 -3.04
C THR A 149 15.96 -6.29 -1.74
N GLY A 150 16.03 -7.62 -1.66
CA GLY A 150 15.78 -8.36 -0.42
C GLY A 150 16.86 -8.12 0.64
N ASN A 151 16.50 -8.28 1.92
CA ASN A 151 17.47 -8.26 3.02
C ASN A 151 18.42 -9.47 2.88
N PRO A 152 19.75 -9.27 2.70
CA PRO A 152 20.67 -10.38 2.47
C PRO A 152 21.01 -11.16 3.75
N TYR A 153 20.65 -10.66 4.94
CA TYR A 153 21.00 -11.27 6.21
C TYR A 153 19.94 -12.26 6.69
N PRO A 154 20.31 -13.36 7.37
CA PRO A 154 19.34 -14.25 8.00
C PRO A 154 18.61 -13.52 9.13
N PHE A 155 17.31 -13.71 9.23
CA PHE A 155 16.48 -13.15 10.29
C PHE A 155 15.39 -14.15 10.70
N ILE A 156 14.87 -14.01 11.92
CA ILE A 156 13.73 -14.80 12.41
C ILE A 156 12.48 -14.30 11.69
N GLU A 157 11.87 -15.17 10.90
CA GLU A 157 10.68 -14.88 10.09
C GLU A 157 9.39 -15.18 10.86
N SER A 158 9.35 -16.29 11.60
CA SER A 158 8.19 -16.69 12.39
C SER A 158 8.56 -17.70 13.48
N TRP A 159 7.60 -18.03 14.33
CA TRP A 159 7.73 -19.03 15.37
C TRP A 159 6.41 -19.76 15.64
N THR A 160 6.49 -20.93 16.27
CA THR A 160 5.33 -21.69 16.75
C THR A 160 5.65 -22.28 18.12
N LEU A 161 4.87 -21.93 19.14
CA LEU A 161 5.00 -22.46 20.49
C LEU A 161 4.24 -23.78 20.63
N ALA A 162 4.85 -24.78 21.28
CA ALA A 162 4.17 -26.02 21.64
C ALA A 162 3.07 -25.79 22.69
N GLU A 163 1.96 -26.52 22.60
CA GLU A 163 0.82 -26.38 23.54
C GLU A 163 1.21 -26.66 25.01
N ASP A 164 2.22 -27.51 25.21
CA ASP A 164 2.78 -27.87 26.52
C ASP A 164 3.96 -26.98 26.95
N PHE A 165 4.27 -25.95 26.15
CA PHE A 165 5.38 -25.01 26.32
C PHE A 165 6.77 -25.66 26.35
N SER A 166 6.89 -26.91 25.90
CA SER A 166 8.16 -27.66 25.93
C SER A 166 9.16 -27.22 24.86
N TYR A 167 8.70 -26.56 23.80
CA TYR A 167 9.57 -26.01 22.76
C TYR A 167 8.91 -24.87 21.97
N VAL A 168 9.75 -24.12 21.26
CA VAL A 168 9.35 -23.20 20.18
C VAL A 168 10.05 -23.63 18.91
N ASP A 169 9.28 -23.85 17.83
CA ASP A 169 9.84 -24.03 16.49
C ASP A 169 10.04 -22.62 15.89
N VAL A 170 11.29 -22.26 15.56
CA VAL A 170 11.69 -20.95 15.04
C VAL A 170 12.06 -21.10 13.56
N THR A 171 11.45 -20.29 12.71
CA THR A 171 11.70 -20.25 11.26
C THR A 171 12.57 -19.05 10.92
N PHE A 172 13.66 -19.29 10.19
CA PHE A 172 14.53 -18.28 9.63
C PHE A 172 14.25 -18.07 8.14
N SER A 173 14.54 -16.87 7.64
CA SER A 173 14.40 -16.51 6.22
C SER A 173 15.28 -17.33 5.27
N GLN A 174 16.28 -18.03 5.79
CA GLN A 174 17.19 -18.90 5.04
C GLN A 174 17.88 -19.92 5.98
N GLY A 175 18.66 -20.84 5.40
CA GLY A 175 19.39 -21.83 6.18
C GLY A 175 20.46 -21.19 7.07
N VAL A 176 20.50 -21.58 8.34
CA VAL A 176 21.36 -20.96 9.37
C VAL A 176 22.45 -21.89 9.91
N TYR A 177 23.57 -21.30 10.32
CA TYR A 177 24.80 -21.96 10.73
C TYR A 177 25.43 -21.26 11.94
N SER A 178 26.22 -21.97 12.74
CA SER A 178 26.94 -21.38 13.90
C SER A 178 28.25 -20.68 13.56
N THR A 179 28.71 -20.77 12.30
CA THR A 179 29.99 -20.15 11.89
C THR A 179 29.88 -19.29 10.65
N SER A 180 30.73 -18.26 10.57
CA SER A 180 30.88 -17.37 9.42
C SER A 180 31.44 -18.05 8.15
N LEU A 181 31.66 -19.36 8.18
CA LEU A 181 32.05 -20.15 7.01
C LEU A 181 30.86 -20.88 6.38
N GLY A 182 29.62 -20.58 6.79
CA GLY A 182 28.42 -21.27 6.31
C GLY A 182 28.42 -22.74 6.71
N SER A 183 28.87 -23.03 7.93
CA SER A 183 29.04 -24.40 8.44
C SER A 183 28.79 -24.47 9.94
N GLY A 184 28.61 -25.69 10.46
CA GLY A 184 28.41 -25.92 11.88
C GLY A 184 26.94 -25.88 12.28
N ALA A 185 26.59 -26.82 13.18
CA ALA A 185 25.28 -26.87 13.80
C ALA A 185 25.16 -25.76 14.84
N LEU A 186 23.99 -25.15 14.93
CA LEU A 186 23.66 -24.23 16.01
C LEU A 186 23.57 -24.98 17.34
N ASP A 187 23.96 -24.31 18.42
CA ASP A 187 23.82 -24.79 19.78
C ASP A 187 23.12 -23.75 20.68
N THR A 188 22.96 -24.09 21.97
CA THR A 188 22.23 -23.21 22.90
C THR A 188 22.93 -21.88 23.17
N SER A 189 24.26 -21.81 22.98
CA SER A 189 25.03 -20.59 23.19
C SER A 189 24.87 -19.57 22.06
N ASP A 190 24.37 -20.01 20.90
CA ASP A 190 24.07 -19.11 19.78
C ASP A 190 22.79 -18.28 20.01
N PHE A 191 22.05 -18.56 21.10
CA PHE A 191 20.76 -17.95 21.41
C PHE A 191 20.71 -17.35 22.81
N SER A 192 19.89 -16.32 22.94
CA SER A 192 19.46 -15.76 24.22
C SER A 192 17.94 -15.87 24.34
N LEU A 193 17.47 -16.17 25.55
CA LEU A 193 16.05 -16.18 25.88
C LEU A 193 15.81 -15.19 27.02
N ILE A 194 14.87 -14.26 26.79
CA ILE A 194 14.42 -13.29 27.79
C ILE A 194 13.06 -13.74 28.30
N PHE A 195 12.95 -13.99 29.60
CA PHE A 195 11.68 -14.36 30.26
C PHE A 195 11.15 -13.17 31.07
N SER A 196 9.85 -12.90 30.95
CA SER A 196 9.13 -11.95 31.78
C SER A 196 7.92 -12.61 32.43
N GLN A 197 7.88 -12.63 33.76
CA GLN A 197 6.78 -13.23 34.52
C GLN A 197 5.48 -12.43 34.39
N ASN A 198 5.53 -11.11 34.22
CA ASN A 198 4.33 -10.25 34.06
C ASN A 198 3.24 -10.47 35.12
N GLY A 199 3.61 -10.86 36.34
CA GLY A 199 2.68 -11.16 37.43
C GLY A 199 2.06 -12.57 37.40
N GLY A 200 2.50 -13.42 36.47
CA GLY A 200 2.05 -14.80 36.33
C GLY A 200 2.68 -15.80 37.30
N ASN A 201 2.34 -17.08 37.12
CA ASN A 201 2.70 -18.20 37.98
C ASN A 201 4.04 -18.87 37.62
N ALA A 202 4.42 -18.90 36.34
CA ALA A 202 5.73 -19.41 35.96
C ALA A 202 6.82 -18.42 36.42
N THR A 203 7.91 -18.95 36.97
CA THR A 203 8.96 -18.13 37.61
C THR A 203 10.22 -18.02 36.76
N ASN A 204 10.39 -18.88 35.75
CA ASN A 204 11.53 -18.86 34.86
C ASN A 204 11.25 -19.63 33.56
N ALA A 205 11.96 -19.27 32.49
CA ALA A 205 12.09 -20.08 31.28
C ALA A 205 13.54 -20.05 30.78
N THR A 206 14.06 -21.19 30.31
CA THR A 206 15.43 -21.31 29.77
C THR A 206 15.48 -22.24 28.57
N ILE A 207 16.47 -22.04 27.70
CA ILE A 207 16.74 -22.97 26.58
C ILE A 207 17.41 -24.23 27.13
N LEU A 208 16.80 -25.38 26.88
CA LEU A 208 17.34 -26.70 27.21
C LEU A 208 18.27 -27.21 26.11
N SER A 209 17.83 -27.15 24.86
CA SER A 209 18.58 -27.62 23.70
C SER A 209 17.99 -27.06 22.41
N VAL A 210 18.79 -27.06 21.34
CA VAL A 210 18.31 -26.79 19.99
C VAL A 210 18.44 -28.05 19.13
N THR A 211 17.39 -28.40 18.41
CA THR A 211 17.30 -29.64 17.62
C THR A 211 16.57 -29.40 16.32
N LYS A 212 16.55 -30.40 15.44
CA LYS A 212 15.58 -30.50 14.36
C LYS A 212 14.18 -30.78 14.94
N LEU A 213 13.15 -30.65 14.10
CA LEU A 213 11.75 -30.91 14.46
C LEU A 213 11.48 -32.39 14.81
N ASP A 214 12.30 -33.31 14.30
CA ASP A 214 12.27 -34.73 14.63
C ASP A 214 13.14 -35.09 15.86
N SER A 215 13.58 -34.06 16.62
CA SER A 215 14.42 -34.16 17.81
C SER A 215 15.86 -34.66 17.56
N ASN A 216 16.28 -34.86 16.30
CA ASN A 216 17.67 -35.15 16.00
C ASN A 216 18.55 -33.88 16.12
N PRO A 217 19.88 -34.03 16.30
CA PRO A 217 20.80 -32.89 16.30
C PRO A 217 20.73 -32.06 15.01
N LEU A 218 20.94 -30.76 15.13
CA LEU A 218 21.13 -29.86 14.00
C LEU A 218 22.42 -30.23 13.24
N ALA A 219 22.45 -29.94 11.95
CA ALA A 219 23.63 -30.11 11.10
C ALA A 219 24.17 -28.78 10.55
N GLY A 220 23.38 -27.71 10.61
CA GLY A 220 23.60 -26.46 9.90
C GLY A 220 22.85 -26.46 8.57
N GLY A 221 22.33 -25.29 8.18
CA GLY A 221 21.55 -25.07 6.98
C GLY A 221 20.05 -25.34 7.15
N GLU A 222 19.60 -25.71 8.34
CA GLU A 222 18.18 -25.76 8.66
C GLU A 222 17.55 -24.37 8.56
N THR A 223 16.37 -24.28 7.96
CA THR A 223 15.54 -23.06 7.95
C THR A 223 14.57 -23.03 9.12
N VAL A 224 14.28 -24.19 9.73
CA VAL A 224 13.45 -24.30 10.93
C VAL A 224 14.22 -25.10 11.97
N ILE A 225 14.36 -24.54 13.17
CA ILE A 225 14.95 -25.20 14.32
C ILE A 225 13.92 -25.32 15.44
N ARG A 226 14.07 -26.33 16.29
CA ARG A 226 13.32 -26.47 17.53
C ARG A 226 14.17 -26.01 18.70
N VAL A 227 13.72 -24.97 19.40
CA VAL A 227 14.30 -24.51 20.66
C VAL A 227 13.52 -25.16 21.81
N ASN A 228 14.06 -26.22 22.38
CA ASN A 228 13.47 -26.91 23.51
C ASN A 228 13.65 -26.07 24.78
N LEU A 229 12.61 -26.00 25.61
CA LEU A 229 12.51 -25.12 26.76
C LEU A 229 12.42 -25.91 28.07
N ILE A 230 12.89 -25.29 29.14
CA ILE A 230 12.47 -25.61 30.51
C ILE A 230 11.71 -24.41 31.03
N VAL A 231 10.42 -24.61 31.35
CA VAL A 231 9.59 -23.62 32.04
C VAL A 231 9.42 -24.07 33.49
N THR A 232 9.73 -23.19 34.43
CA THR A 232 9.61 -23.48 35.87
C THR A 232 8.33 -22.89 36.42
N GLY A 233 7.48 -23.73 37.01
CA GLY A 233 6.11 -23.36 37.38
C GLY A 233 5.14 -23.54 36.22
N SER A 234 3.86 -23.28 36.46
CA SER A 234 2.80 -23.43 35.45
C SER A 234 2.46 -22.06 34.89
N PRO A 235 2.66 -21.80 33.58
CA PRO A 235 2.25 -20.54 32.98
C PRO A 235 0.76 -20.26 33.22
N SER A 236 0.47 -19.02 33.58
CA SER A 236 -0.88 -18.51 33.82
C SER A 236 -1.49 -17.83 32.60
N GLY A 237 -0.68 -17.59 31.57
CA GLY A 237 -1.09 -16.94 30.32
C GLY A 237 -0.78 -15.45 30.25
N VAL A 238 0.04 -14.92 31.16
CA VAL A 238 0.54 -13.53 31.07
C VAL A 238 2.05 -13.47 30.91
N GLU A 239 2.75 -14.57 31.21
CA GLU A 239 4.19 -14.69 31.05
C GLU A 239 4.57 -14.63 29.58
N THR A 240 5.70 -14.01 29.28
CA THR A 240 6.22 -13.92 27.93
C THR A 240 7.66 -14.40 27.87
N ILE A 241 8.04 -15.04 26.77
CA ILE A 241 9.43 -15.28 26.39
C ILE A 241 9.76 -14.55 25.10
N GLU A 242 11.04 -14.27 24.88
CA GLU A 242 11.55 -13.75 23.62
C GLU A 242 12.87 -14.46 23.30
N ILE A 243 12.99 -15.01 22.09
CA ILE A 243 14.19 -15.72 21.62
C ILE A 243 14.86 -14.89 20.52
N LYS A 244 16.17 -14.70 20.64
CA LYS A 244 17.01 -13.95 19.69
C LYS A 244 18.40 -14.59 19.58
N PRO A 245 19.17 -14.30 18.53
CA PRO A 245 20.61 -14.61 18.53
C PRO A 245 21.27 -14.04 19.78
N ALA A 246 22.25 -14.76 20.34
CA ALA A 246 22.98 -14.30 21.52
C ALA A 246 23.70 -12.98 21.26
N ASP A 247 24.27 -12.82 20.06
CA ASP A 247 24.84 -11.57 19.55
C ASP A 247 24.81 -11.51 18.01
N GLY A 248 25.41 -10.46 17.43
CA GLY A 248 25.53 -10.25 15.99
C GLY A 248 26.63 -11.09 15.31
N SER A 249 27.04 -12.19 15.94
CA SER A 249 28.09 -13.10 15.49
C SER A 249 27.83 -14.56 15.94
N SER A 250 26.58 -14.89 16.25
CA SER A 250 26.16 -16.21 16.73
C SER A 250 25.45 -17.06 15.67
N VAL A 251 24.72 -16.41 14.76
CA VAL A 251 23.93 -17.09 13.72
C VAL A 251 24.30 -16.51 12.36
N TYR A 252 24.66 -17.37 11.41
CA TYR A 252 25.13 -16.98 10.08
C TYR A 252 24.34 -17.67 8.98
N ASP A 253 24.34 -17.10 7.78
CA ASP A 253 23.85 -17.77 6.58
C ASP A 253 24.93 -18.65 5.90
N GLY A 254 24.57 -19.26 4.78
CA GLY A 254 25.47 -20.14 4.02
C GLY A 254 26.67 -19.46 3.36
N ILE A 255 26.73 -18.12 3.34
CA ILE A 255 27.87 -17.36 2.81
C ILE A 255 28.65 -16.64 3.91
N GLY A 256 28.24 -16.77 5.18
CA GLY A 256 28.92 -16.23 6.34
C GLY A 256 28.46 -14.86 6.80
N ALA A 257 27.33 -14.35 6.31
CA ALA A 257 26.75 -13.10 6.80
C ALA A 257 25.96 -13.37 8.09
N ALA A 258 26.22 -12.56 9.13
CA ALA A 258 25.61 -12.75 10.44
C ALA A 258 24.19 -12.18 10.51
N ALA A 259 23.31 -12.87 11.23
CA ALA A 259 22.04 -12.33 11.69
C ALA A 259 22.27 -11.10 12.58
N SER A 260 21.37 -10.12 12.50
CA SER A 260 21.38 -9.02 13.46
C SER A 260 21.10 -9.53 14.88
N ALA A 261 21.79 -9.00 15.88
CA ALA A 261 21.46 -9.27 17.29
C ALA A 261 20.05 -8.80 17.69
N ASP A 262 19.43 -7.95 16.85
CA ASP A 262 18.09 -7.39 17.08
C ASP A 262 16.99 -8.19 16.38
N THR A 263 17.33 -9.20 15.55
CA THR A 263 16.30 -10.12 15.06
C THR A 263 15.80 -10.97 16.22
N THR A 264 14.49 -11.17 16.29
CA THR A 264 13.83 -11.77 17.45
C THR A 264 12.51 -12.40 17.03
N THR A 265 12.04 -13.35 17.82
CA THR A 265 10.65 -13.83 17.76
C THR A 265 9.63 -12.75 18.11
N GLY A 266 10.07 -11.65 18.72
CA GLY A 266 9.20 -10.77 19.49
C GLY A 266 8.67 -11.49 20.73
N LEU A 267 7.71 -10.87 21.42
CA LEU A 267 7.12 -11.47 22.62
C LEU A 267 6.23 -12.68 22.25
N ILE A 268 6.61 -13.85 22.72
CA ILE A 268 5.83 -15.07 22.72
C ILE A 268 5.09 -15.15 24.04
N GLY A 269 3.76 -15.06 24.02
CA GLY A 269 2.95 -15.35 25.21
C GLY A 269 3.00 -16.83 25.57
N LEU A 270 3.32 -17.16 26.82
CA LEU A 270 3.16 -18.51 27.37
C LEU A 270 1.70 -18.76 27.75
N THR A 271 0.83 -18.57 26.77
CA THR A 271 -0.60 -18.76 26.87
C THR A 271 -0.91 -20.12 26.27
N SER A 272 -1.43 -21.06 27.06
CA SER A 272 -2.13 -22.19 26.46
C SER A 272 -3.38 -21.55 25.87
N PRO A 273 -3.66 -21.73 24.58
CA PRO A 273 -4.89 -21.19 24.08
C PRO A 273 -6.02 -21.92 24.82
N SER A 274 -6.81 -21.13 25.52
CA SER A 274 -7.73 -21.66 26.52
C SER A 274 -8.83 -22.42 25.81
N TRP A 275 -9.11 -23.63 26.27
CA TRP A 275 -10.26 -24.39 25.81
C TRP A 275 -11.54 -23.60 26.11
N TYR A 276 -12.48 -23.51 25.16
CA TYR A 276 -13.78 -22.82 25.34
C TYR A 276 -14.40 -23.08 26.73
N ASN A 277 -14.38 -24.35 27.15
CA ASN A 277 -14.69 -24.80 28.50
C ASN A 277 -14.16 -26.24 28.68
N GLY A 278 -13.59 -26.59 29.84
CA GLY A 278 -13.04 -27.92 30.13
C GLY A 278 -14.02 -29.11 30.07
N ALA A 279 -15.33 -28.87 29.87
CA ALA A 279 -16.31 -29.91 29.54
C ALA A 279 -16.22 -30.41 28.08
N TRP A 280 -15.60 -29.61 27.21
CA TRP A 280 -15.31 -29.98 25.83
C TRP A 280 -13.93 -30.66 25.82
N VAL A 281 -13.81 -31.84 25.23
CA VAL A 281 -12.57 -32.64 25.28
C VAL A 281 -11.99 -32.95 23.90
N TYR A 282 -12.67 -32.50 22.83
CA TYR A 282 -12.22 -32.63 21.45
C TYR A 282 -12.31 -31.29 20.70
N ARG A 283 -11.37 -31.04 19.79
CA ARG A 283 -11.36 -29.86 18.90
C ARG A 283 -10.74 -30.21 17.56
N ILE A 284 -11.06 -29.42 16.54
CA ILE A 284 -10.50 -29.52 15.19
C ILE A 284 -10.18 -28.10 14.73
N LYS A 285 -8.91 -27.85 14.34
CA LYS A 285 -8.50 -26.55 13.79
C LYS A 285 -9.02 -26.43 12.36
N ILE A 286 -9.66 -25.30 12.06
CA ILE A 286 -10.09 -24.93 10.72
C ILE A 286 -9.23 -23.72 10.30
N THR A 287 -8.63 -23.78 9.11
CA THR A 287 -7.82 -22.68 8.58
C THR A 287 -8.41 -22.24 7.25
N ILE A 288 -8.76 -20.95 7.17
CA ILE A 288 -9.22 -20.34 5.93
C ILE A 288 -8.01 -20.02 5.08
N ASP A 289 -8.01 -20.49 3.83
CA ASP A 289 -6.97 -20.16 2.86
C ASP A 289 -7.07 -18.67 2.49
N ASN A 290 -6.17 -17.87 3.05
CA ASN A 290 -6.16 -16.42 2.86
C ASN A 290 -5.98 -16.02 1.38
N THR A 291 -5.41 -16.88 0.54
CA THR A 291 -5.26 -16.62 -0.91
C THR A 291 -6.60 -16.61 -1.64
N LYS A 292 -7.68 -17.06 -0.99
CA LYS A 292 -9.05 -17.06 -1.50
C LYS A 292 -9.91 -15.93 -0.94
N VAL A 293 -9.36 -15.09 -0.07
CA VAL A 293 -10.07 -13.97 0.56
C VAL A 293 -9.48 -12.66 0.05
N THR A 294 -10.29 -11.85 -0.64
CA THR A 294 -9.84 -10.61 -1.29
C THR A 294 -10.01 -9.42 -0.35
N GLY A 295 -9.11 -9.31 0.63
CA GLY A 295 -9.07 -8.22 1.62
C GLY A 295 -9.64 -8.59 2.99
N ASP A 296 -9.58 -7.64 3.93
CA ASP A 296 -10.04 -7.83 5.30
C ASP A 296 -11.54 -7.61 5.40
N LEU A 297 -12.28 -8.61 5.86
CA LEU A 297 -13.74 -8.59 5.97
C LEU A 297 -14.16 -8.69 7.44
N LEU A 298 -15.02 -7.77 7.87
CA LEU A 298 -15.63 -7.77 9.22
C LEU A 298 -17.02 -8.43 9.17
N ASP A 299 -17.35 -9.23 10.17
CA ASP A 299 -18.66 -9.91 10.33
C ASP A 299 -19.15 -10.66 9.07
N TYR A 300 -18.22 -11.32 8.36
CA TYR A 300 -18.52 -12.04 7.13
C TYR A 300 -18.85 -13.52 7.41
N PRO A 301 -20.02 -14.03 6.96
CA PRO A 301 -20.35 -15.45 7.11
C PRO A 301 -19.52 -16.31 6.15
N TYR A 302 -18.83 -17.31 6.68
CA TYR A 302 -18.03 -18.25 5.89
C TYR A 302 -18.64 -19.66 5.94
N VAL A 303 -18.88 -20.28 4.78
CA VAL A 303 -19.41 -21.64 4.70
C VAL A 303 -18.27 -22.64 4.86
N ILE A 304 -18.42 -23.58 5.80
CA ILE A 304 -17.42 -24.60 6.10
C ILE A 304 -17.98 -25.95 5.68
N HIS A 305 -17.43 -26.54 4.63
CA HIS A 305 -17.83 -27.89 4.21
C HIS A 305 -16.70 -28.90 4.45
N ILE A 306 -16.93 -29.79 5.40
CA ILE A 306 -16.08 -30.93 5.71
C ILE A 306 -16.80 -32.18 5.19
N ALA A 307 -16.32 -32.75 4.07
CA ALA A 307 -16.97 -33.90 3.44
C ALA A 307 -16.95 -35.17 4.31
N SER A 308 -15.91 -35.33 5.16
CA SER A 308 -15.80 -36.41 6.15
C SER A 308 -14.69 -36.11 7.15
N ASN A 309 -14.88 -36.48 8.42
CA ASN A 309 -13.84 -36.38 9.44
C ASN A 309 -14.02 -37.45 10.51
N ALA A 310 -12.96 -38.23 10.80
CA ALA A 310 -13.01 -39.30 11.78
C ALA A 310 -13.28 -38.78 13.21
N GLY A 311 -12.69 -37.65 13.58
CA GLY A 311 -12.94 -37.02 14.89
C GLY A 311 -14.39 -36.61 15.06
N LEU A 312 -15.00 -35.98 14.04
CA LEU A 312 -16.43 -35.65 14.06
C LEU A 312 -17.33 -36.90 14.08
N ARG A 313 -16.99 -37.94 13.31
CA ARG A 313 -17.72 -39.21 13.27
C ARG A 313 -17.71 -39.93 14.63
N ASP A 314 -16.53 -39.97 15.26
CA ASP A 314 -16.29 -40.83 16.40
C ASP A 314 -16.64 -40.15 17.74
N ASN A 315 -16.70 -38.81 17.78
CA ASN A 315 -16.82 -38.06 19.04
C ASN A 315 -18.00 -37.08 19.15
N ALA A 316 -18.61 -36.62 18.04
CA ALA A 316 -19.76 -35.73 18.11
C ALA A 316 -21.07 -36.51 18.27
N ARG A 317 -22.08 -35.90 18.89
CA ARG A 317 -23.41 -36.49 19.03
C ARG A 317 -24.08 -36.64 17.69
N ALA A 318 -24.98 -37.62 17.58
CA ALA A 318 -25.71 -37.89 16.34
C ALA A 318 -26.56 -36.70 15.83
N ASP A 319 -26.97 -35.81 16.72
CA ASP A 319 -27.72 -34.59 16.42
C ASP A 319 -26.84 -33.36 16.14
N GLY A 320 -25.52 -33.46 16.31
CA GLY A 320 -24.57 -32.36 16.09
C GLY A 320 -24.69 -31.19 17.07
N TYR A 321 -25.49 -31.31 18.13
CA TYR A 321 -25.72 -30.19 19.08
C TYR A 321 -24.52 -29.87 19.97
N ASP A 322 -23.54 -30.76 20.05
CA ASP A 322 -22.24 -30.56 20.69
C ASP A 322 -21.18 -30.15 19.67
N LEU A 323 -21.57 -29.40 18.64
CA LEU A 323 -20.65 -28.68 17.78
C LEU A 323 -20.66 -27.20 18.18
N LEU A 324 -19.46 -26.64 18.26
CA LEU A 324 -19.21 -25.26 18.66
C LEU A 324 -18.00 -24.78 17.86
N PHE A 325 -18.05 -23.53 17.43
CA PHE A 325 -16.96 -22.84 16.77
C PHE A 325 -16.45 -21.72 17.66
N THR A 326 -15.13 -21.60 17.73
CA THR A 326 -14.45 -20.48 18.39
C THR A 326 -13.61 -19.71 17.38
N GLY A 327 -13.31 -18.45 17.72
CA GLY A 327 -12.30 -17.67 17.03
C GLY A 327 -10.91 -18.30 17.14
N ASP A 328 -9.93 -17.67 16.51
CA ASP A 328 -8.52 -18.06 16.59
C ASP A 328 -7.93 -17.88 18.01
N ASP A 329 -8.60 -17.10 18.87
CA ASP A 329 -8.34 -17.02 20.31
C ASP A 329 -8.77 -18.27 21.11
N GLU A 330 -9.44 -19.22 20.44
CA GLU A 330 -9.91 -20.50 20.95
C GLU A 330 -10.98 -20.45 22.06
N VAL A 331 -11.40 -19.26 22.50
CA VAL A 331 -12.41 -19.04 23.55
C VAL A 331 -13.63 -18.26 23.12
N THR A 332 -13.49 -17.35 22.15
CA THR A 332 -14.61 -16.54 21.70
C THR A 332 -15.51 -17.41 20.86
N LYS A 333 -16.66 -17.81 21.42
CA LYS A 333 -17.68 -18.53 20.67
C LYS A 333 -18.16 -17.68 19.50
N LEU A 334 -18.09 -18.24 18.30
CA LEU A 334 -18.63 -17.64 17.10
C LEU A 334 -20.09 -18.04 16.92
N ASP A 335 -20.87 -17.10 16.38
CA ASP A 335 -22.20 -17.39 15.88
C ASP A 335 -22.09 -18.35 14.68
N HIS A 336 -22.97 -19.35 14.64
CA HIS A 336 -22.94 -20.37 13.60
C HIS A 336 -24.35 -20.93 13.35
N GLU A 337 -24.51 -21.49 12.16
CA GLU A 337 -25.62 -22.34 11.77
C GLU A 337 -25.05 -23.64 11.22
N VAL A 338 -25.61 -24.78 11.62
CA VAL A 338 -25.25 -26.09 11.06
C VAL A 338 -26.33 -26.47 10.06
N GLU A 339 -26.00 -26.47 8.78
CA GLU A 339 -26.92 -26.87 7.71
C GLU A 339 -27.06 -28.40 7.65
N LYS A 340 -25.95 -29.11 7.90
CA LYS A 340 -25.93 -30.57 7.81
C LYS A 340 -24.85 -31.19 8.70
N TYR A 341 -25.20 -32.25 9.42
CA TYR A 341 -24.24 -33.14 10.05
C TYR A 341 -24.62 -34.61 9.80
N VAL A 342 -23.64 -35.44 9.40
CA VAL A 342 -23.83 -36.88 9.16
C VAL A 342 -22.94 -37.68 10.08
N THR A 343 -23.53 -38.28 11.11
CA THR A 343 -22.81 -39.03 12.15
C THR A 343 -21.93 -40.14 11.60
N GLY A 344 -22.36 -40.85 10.56
CA GLY A 344 -21.62 -42.01 10.02
C GLY A 344 -20.32 -41.65 9.27
N THR A 345 -20.20 -40.42 8.78
CA THR A 345 -19.04 -39.95 8.01
C THR A 345 -18.29 -38.80 8.70
N GLY A 346 -18.93 -38.14 9.66
CA GLY A 346 -18.47 -36.86 10.19
C GLY A 346 -18.53 -35.75 9.14
N GLU A 347 -19.43 -35.86 8.15
CA GLU A 347 -19.70 -34.77 7.22
C GLU A 347 -20.34 -33.61 7.99
N LEU A 348 -19.88 -32.39 7.72
CA LEU A 348 -20.38 -31.16 8.33
C LEU A 348 -20.49 -30.08 7.26
N VAL A 349 -21.64 -29.41 7.21
CA VAL A 349 -21.89 -28.18 6.45
C VAL A 349 -22.44 -27.13 7.38
#